data_AF-A0A437SH15-F1
#
_entry.id   AF-A0A437SH15-F1
#
_cell.length_a   1.000
_cell.length_b   1.000
_cell.length_c   1.000
_cell.angle_alpha   90.00
_cell.angle_beta   90.00
_cell.angle_gamma   90.00
#
_symmetry.space_group_name_H-M   'P 1'
#
loop_
_entity.id
_entity.type
_entity.pdbx_description
1 polymer ?
#
loop_
_entity_poly.entity_id
_entity_poly.type
_entity_poly.pdbx_seq_one_letter_code
_entity_poly.pdbx_strand_id
1 'polypeptide(L)'
;MAAPIKMIQKQELTEEEIKQQKLDDLKELLANNEDALNQMFNIVGELNDIGMLEAANSMLKAKEPIAKIVLGQVTREPVTNLINNMMGAAGALTELDPELTKKLIGSLLVGLEKGNEHLESNKKVGVFDLMKVLKDPDINRAIGFGLHFLKGMGKGLKEE
;
A
#
# COMPACT_ATOMS: atom_id res chain seq x y z
N MET A 1 -10.99 66.87 36.45
CA MET A 1 -10.59 65.55 36.99
C MET A 1 -11.67 64.55 36.57
N ALA A 2 -11.33 63.54 35.77
CA ALA A 2 -12.27 62.51 35.36
C ALA A 2 -12.43 61.46 36.47
N ALA A 3 -13.67 61.10 36.82
CA ALA A 3 -13.95 60.08 37.82
C ALA A 3 -13.51 58.69 37.29
N PRO A 4 -12.99 57.80 38.15
CA PRO A 4 -12.50 56.50 37.73
C PRO A 4 -13.65 55.60 37.26
N ILE A 5 -13.39 54.85 36.18
CA ILE A 5 -14.36 53.94 35.58
C ILE A 5 -14.63 52.81 36.58
N LYS A 6 -15.91 52.65 36.95
CA LYS A 6 -16.36 51.58 37.84
C LYS A 6 -16.33 50.24 37.09
N MET A 7 -15.57 49.31 37.66
CA MET A 7 -15.75 47.86 37.64
C MET A 7 -16.26 47.26 36.32
N ILE A 8 -15.35 46.64 35.56
CA ILE A 8 -15.72 45.79 34.42
C ILE A 8 -16.49 44.59 34.99
N GLN A 9 -17.82 44.61 34.91
CA GLN A 9 -18.63 43.43 35.18
C GLN A 9 -18.47 42.48 33.99
N LYS A 10 -17.82 41.34 34.23
CA LYS A 10 -17.76 40.25 33.28
C LYS A 10 -19.18 39.70 33.16
N GLN A 11 -19.82 39.98 32.03
CA GLN A 11 -21.15 39.46 31.73
C GLN A 11 -21.01 37.95 31.53
N GLU A 12 -21.34 37.16 32.55
CA GLU A 12 -21.44 35.71 32.43
C GLU A 12 -22.76 35.43 31.72
N LEU A 13 -22.66 35.02 30.45
CA LEU A 13 -23.81 34.61 29.65
C LEU A 13 -24.58 33.53 30.42
N THR A 14 -25.87 33.75 30.59
CA THR A 14 -26.77 32.77 31.21
C THR A 14 -26.86 31.52 30.31
N GLU A 15 -27.20 30.36 30.88
CA GLU A 15 -27.30 29.12 30.11
C GLU A 15 -28.29 29.22 28.93
N GLU A 16 -29.34 30.04 29.07
CA GLU A 16 -30.29 30.32 27.99
C GLU A 16 -29.66 31.14 26.87
N GLU A 17 -28.91 32.20 27.20
CA GLU A 17 -28.20 33.02 26.22
C GLU A 17 -27.13 32.20 25.46
N ILE A 18 -26.43 31.29 26.15
CA ILE A 18 -25.46 30.38 25.51
C ILE A 18 -26.16 29.41 24.55
N LYS A 19 -27.33 28.87 24.93
CA LYS A 19 -28.11 27.98 24.04
C LYS A 19 -28.61 28.74 22.81
N GLN A 20 -29.07 29.98 23.00
CA GLN A 20 -29.54 30.83 21.91
C GLN A 20 -28.42 31.18 20.94
N GLN A 21 -27.26 31.56 21.46
CA GLN A 21 -26.08 31.85 20.65
C GLN A 21 -25.63 30.62 19.85
N LYS A 22 -25.57 29.43 20.49
CA LYS A 22 -25.24 28.18 19.77
C LYS A 22 -26.24 27.82 18.67
N LEU A 23 -27.52 28.12 18.86
CA LEU A 23 -28.56 27.90 17.84
C LEU A 23 -28.37 28.86 16.67
N ASP A 24 -28.03 30.12 16.93
CA ASP A 24 -27.80 31.12 15.89
C ASP A 24 -26.51 30.84 15.12
N ASP A 25 -25.43 30.45 15.81
CA ASP A 25 -24.18 29.99 15.18
C ASP A 25 -24.43 28.74 14.30
N LEU A 26 -25.26 27.80 14.75
CA LEU A 26 -25.66 26.63 13.95
C LEU A 26 -26.45 27.03 12.70
N LYS A 27 -27.40 27.97 12.82
CA LYS A 27 -28.16 28.47 11.66
C LYS A 27 -27.22 29.12 10.64
N GLU A 28 -26.28 29.93 11.11
CA GLU A 28 -25.31 30.60 10.24
C GLU A 28 -24.39 29.58 9.54
N LEU A 29 -23.90 28.58 10.27
CA LEU A 29 -23.10 27.49 9.71
C LEU A 29 -23.87 26.67 8.67
N LEU A 30 -25.14 26.36 8.94
CA LEU A 30 -25.99 25.61 8.01
C LEU A 30 -26.29 26.43 6.75
N ALA A 31 -26.62 27.72 6.92
CA ALA A 31 -26.91 28.63 5.81
C ALA A 31 -25.69 28.86 4.90
N ASN A 32 -24.50 28.98 5.49
CA ASN A 32 -23.26 29.20 4.73
C ASN A 32 -22.73 27.93 4.05
N ASN A 33 -23.23 26.74 4.40
CA ASN A 33 -22.76 25.45 3.86
C ASN A 33 -23.89 24.62 3.23
N GLU A 34 -24.98 25.27 2.79
CA GLU A 34 -26.17 24.62 2.27
C GLU A 34 -25.85 23.60 1.16
N ASP A 35 -25.01 23.96 0.19
CA ASP A 35 -24.61 23.07 -0.91
C ASP A 35 -23.87 21.82 -0.42
N ALA A 36 -22.92 21.99 0.50
CA ALA A 36 -22.14 20.87 1.04
C ALA A 36 -23.02 19.93 1.89
N LEU A 37 -23.97 20.49 2.64
CA LEU A 37 -24.94 19.72 3.43
C LEU A 37 -25.90 18.96 2.54
N ASN A 38 -26.41 19.58 1.47
CA ASN A 38 -27.25 18.90 0.49
C ASN A 38 -26.52 17.75 -0.20
N GLN A 39 -25.24 17.94 -0.55
CA GLN A 39 -24.41 16.84 -1.08
C GLN A 39 -24.23 15.71 -0.06
N MET A 40 -23.95 16.03 1.21
CA MET A 40 -23.87 15.02 2.27
C MET A 40 -25.19 14.28 2.44
N PHE A 41 -26.33 14.98 2.47
CA PHE A 41 -27.64 14.35 2.60
C PHE A 41 -27.98 13.48 1.38
N ASN A 42 -27.60 13.91 0.17
CA ASN A 42 -27.75 13.08 -1.03
C ASN A 42 -26.90 11.81 -0.93
N ILE A 43 -25.62 11.90 -0.53
CA ILE A 43 -24.76 10.72 -0.34
C ILE A 43 -25.36 9.80 0.73
N VAL A 44 -25.75 10.34 1.89
CA VAL A 44 -26.37 9.56 2.97
C VAL A 44 -27.68 8.92 2.50
N GLY A 45 -28.47 9.64 1.71
CA GLY A 45 -29.70 9.13 1.07
C GLY A 45 -29.41 7.99 0.10
N GLU A 46 -28.50 8.18 -0.85
CA GLU A 46 -28.08 7.13 -1.80
C GLU A 46 -27.54 5.90 -1.07
N LEU A 47 -26.70 6.09 -0.05
CA LEU A 47 -26.17 5.02 0.79
C LEU A 47 -27.27 4.30 1.59
N ASN A 48 -28.30 5.02 2.02
CA ASN A 48 -29.46 4.43 2.66
C ASN A 48 -30.32 3.63 1.67
N ASP A 49 -30.55 4.17 0.48
CA ASP A 49 -31.39 3.58 -0.57
C ASP A 49 -30.82 2.26 -1.10
N ILE A 50 -29.49 2.16 -1.22
CA ILE A 50 -28.82 0.90 -1.55
C ILE A 50 -28.65 -0.04 -0.34
N GLY A 51 -29.16 0.35 0.83
CA GLY A 51 -29.10 -0.43 2.06
C GLY A 51 -27.71 -0.47 2.72
N MET A 52 -26.76 0.38 2.31
CA MET A 52 -25.41 0.40 2.88
C MET A 52 -25.41 0.84 4.35
N LEU A 53 -26.21 1.85 4.70
CA LEU A 53 -26.31 2.30 6.10
C LEU A 53 -26.92 1.21 6.99
N GLU A 54 -27.93 0.51 6.50
CA GLU A 54 -28.56 -0.60 7.23
C GLU A 54 -27.61 -1.79 7.37
N ALA A 55 -26.86 -2.13 6.32
CA ALA A 55 -25.83 -3.15 6.35
C ALA A 55 -24.71 -2.80 7.35
N ALA A 56 -24.24 -1.55 7.36
CA ALA A 56 -23.23 -1.07 8.31
C ALA A 56 -23.76 -1.13 9.75
N ASN A 57 -24.99 -0.66 9.99
CA ASN A 57 -25.62 -0.74 11.31
C ASN A 57 -25.81 -2.20 11.77
N SER A 58 -26.23 -3.08 10.86
CA SER A 58 -26.38 -4.52 11.14
C SER A 58 -25.05 -5.18 11.46
N MET A 59 -23.99 -4.83 10.73
CA MET A 59 -22.63 -5.27 10.99
C MET A 59 -22.14 -4.81 12.36
N LEU A 60 -22.39 -3.54 12.74
CA LEU A 60 -22.03 -3.00 14.05
C LEU A 60 -22.77 -3.72 15.19
N LYS A 61 -24.05 -4.01 15.01
CA LYS A 61 -24.84 -4.81 15.98
C LYS A 61 -24.31 -6.24 16.07
N ALA A 62 -23.85 -6.82 14.95
CA ALA A 62 -23.29 -8.17 14.86
C ALA A 62 -21.75 -8.20 14.94
N LYS A 63 -21.11 -7.19 15.53
CA LYS A 63 -19.63 -7.05 15.54
C LYS A 63 -18.90 -8.28 16.08
N GLU A 64 -19.42 -8.88 17.15
CA GLU A 64 -18.80 -10.03 17.82
C GLU A 64 -18.86 -11.32 16.99
N PRO A 65 -20.05 -11.77 16.51
CA PRO A 65 -20.11 -12.97 15.66
C PRO A 65 -19.38 -12.77 14.33
N ILE A 66 -19.44 -11.58 13.73
CA ILE A 66 -18.69 -11.27 12.50
C ILE A 66 -17.19 -11.34 12.76
N ALA A 67 -16.71 -10.70 13.83
CA ALA A 67 -15.30 -10.77 14.21
C ALA A 67 -14.86 -12.22 14.47
N LYS A 68 -15.68 -13.03 15.14
CA LYS A 68 -15.40 -14.45 15.38
C LYS A 68 -15.28 -15.25 14.07
N ILE A 69 -16.15 -15.02 13.10
CA ILE A 69 -16.10 -15.68 11.79
C ILE A 69 -14.85 -15.23 11.03
N VAL A 70 -14.60 -13.92 10.96
CA VAL A 70 -13.44 -13.36 10.25
C VAL A 70 -12.14 -13.88 10.86
N LEU A 71 -11.97 -13.77 12.18
CA LEU A 71 -10.81 -14.30 12.87
C LEU A 71 -10.67 -15.80 12.62
N GLY A 72 -11.75 -16.57 12.76
CA GLY A 72 -11.74 -18.00 12.49
C GLY A 72 -11.37 -18.37 11.04
N GLN A 73 -11.61 -17.50 10.06
CA GLN A 73 -11.16 -17.70 8.67
C GLN A 73 -9.71 -17.25 8.45
N VAL A 74 -9.31 -16.10 9.01
CA VAL A 74 -7.94 -15.56 8.87
C VAL A 74 -6.91 -16.44 9.55
N THR A 75 -7.26 -17.04 10.70
CA THR A 75 -6.39 -17.96 11.44
C THR A 75 -6.33 -19.36 10.81
N ARG A 76 -7.00 -19.60 9.68
CA ARG A 76 -6.85 -20.88 8.97
C ARG A 76 -5.47 -20.94 8.34
N GLU A 77 -4.84 -22.10 8.44
CA GLU A 77 -3.49 -22.35 7.94
C GLU A 77 -3.26 -21.87 6.49
N PRO A 78 -4.15 -22.12 5.50
CA PRO A 78 -3.95 -21.62 4.14
C PRO A 78 -3.93 -20.09 4.04
N VAL A 79 -4.77 -19.40 4.82
CA VAL A 79 -4.89 -17.94 4.81
C VAL A 79 -3.71 -17.31 5.53
N THR A 80 -3.34 -17.85 6.69
CA THR A 80 -2.16 -17.41 7.43
C THR A 80 -0.87 -17.65 6.62
N ASN A 81 -0.74 -18.79 5.93
CA ASN A 81 0.39 -19.05 5.03
C ASN A 81 0.45 -18.07 3.86
N LEU A 82 -0.71 -17.73 3.26
CA LEU A 82 -0.76 -16.69 2.23
C LEU A 82 -0.27 -15.33 2.76
N ILE A 83 -0.75 -14.92 3.94
CA ILE A 83 -0.33 -13.67 4.60
C ILE A 83 1.17 -13.70 4.89
N ASN A 84 1.69 -14.79 5.46
CA ASN A 84 3.11 -14.93 5.77
C ASN A 84 3.97 -14.88 4.51
N ASN A 85 3.57 -15.55 3.44
CA ASN A 85 4.28 -15.51 2.16
C ASN A 85 4.23 -14.11 1.54
N MET A 86 3.10 -13.42 1.63
CA MET A 86 2.96 -12.05 1.15
C MET A 86 3.84 -11.08 1.93
N MET A 87 3.84 -11.18 3.27
CA MET A 87 4.71 -10.38 4.14
C MET A 87 6.18 -10.70 3.90
N GLY A 88 6.54 -11.97 3.75
CA GLY A 88 7.90 -12.39 3.43
C GLY A 88 8.35 -11.88 2.06
N ALA A 89 7.48 -11.97 1.04
CA ALA A 89 7.75 -11.41 -0.28
C ALA A 89 7.89 -9.88 -0.24
N ALA A 90 7.02 -9.18 0.48
CA ALA A 90 7.11 -7.73 0.67
C ALA A 90 8.39 -7.33 1.40
N GLY A 91 8.76 -8.05 2.46
CA GLY A 91 10.01 -7.84 3.19
C GLY A 91 11.22 -8.04 2.27
N ALA A 92 11.26 -9.15 1.53
CA ALA A 92 12.31 -9.41 0.55
C ALA A 92 12.40 -8.28 -0.48
N LEU A 93 11.26 -7.81 -1.03
CA LEU A 93 11.24 -6.70 -1.99
C LEU A 93 11.79 -5.38 -1.40
N THR A 94 11.62 -5.14 -0.09
CA THR A 94 12.18 -3.94 0.56
C THR A 94 13.68 -4.03 0.80
N GLU A 95 14.22 -5.25 0.95
CA GLU A 95 15.65 -5.49 1.14
C GLU A 95 16.43 -5.48 -0.19
N LEU A 96 15.74 -5.60 -1.33
CA LEU A 96 16.37 -5.54 -2.64
C LEU A 96 16.94 -4.15 -2.93
N ASP A 97 18.21 -4.11 -3.34
CA ASP A 97 18.82 -2.93 -3.92
C ASP A 97 18.13 -2.57 -5.26
N PRO A 98 17.50 -1.39 -5.37
CA PRO A 98 16.77 -1.00 -6.59
C PRO A 98 17.66 -0.84 -7.82
N GLU A 99 18.90 -0.38 -7.65
CA GLU A 99 19.83 -0.16 -8.76
C GLU A 99 20.34 -1.49 -9.32
N LEU A 100 20.72 -2.42 -8.43
CA LEU A 100 21.11 -3.76 -8.80
C LEU A 100 19.95 -4.50 -9.47
N THR A 101 18.75 -4.41 -8.90
CA THR A 101 17.54 -5.03 -9.46
C THR A 101 17.26 -4.52 -10.87
N LYS A 102 17.28 -3.19 -11.07
CA LYS A 102 17.10 -2.57 -12.39
C LYS A 102 18.18 -3.03 -13.37
N LYS A 103 19.43 -3.11 -12.94
CA LYS A 103 20.54 -3.56 -13.78
C LYS A 103 20.37 -5.02 -14.21
N LEU A 104 19.98 -5.92 -13.29
CA LEU A 104 19.76 -7.33 -13.59
C LEU A 104 18.60 -7.53 -14.55
N ILE A 105 17.45 -6.90 -14.29
CA ILE A 105 16.28 -6.96 -15.19
C ILE A 105 16.64 -6.38 -16.57
N GLY A 106 17.32 -5.23 -16.62
CA GLY A 106 17.79 -4.65 -17.88
C GLY A 106 18.73 -5.58 -18.64
N SER A 107 19.67 -6.22 -17.95
CA SER A 107 20.61 -7.19 -18.55
C SER A 107 19.88 -8.43 -19.08
N LEU A 108 18.85 -8.89 -18.38
CA LEU A 108 18.00 -9.99 -18.81
C LEU A 108 17.23 -9.65 -20.09
N LEU A 109 16.62 -8.46 -20.16
CA LEU A 109 15.90 -8.01 -21.36
C LEU A 109 16.81 -7.92 -22.58
N VAL A 110 18.01 -7.35 -22.41
CA VAL A 110 19.02 -7.30 -23.48
C VAL A 110 19.45 -8.71 -23.90
N GLY A 111 19.64 -9.63 -22.94
CA GLY A 111 19.96 -11.02 -23.23
C GLY A 111 18.86 -11.75 -24.01
N LEU A 112 17.59 -11.50 -23.69
CA LEU A 112 16.43 -12.04 -24.42
C LEU A 112 16.38 -11.52 -25.86
N GLU A 113 16.60 -10.22 -26.06
CA GLU A 113 16.65 -9.59 -27.39
C GLU A 113 17.78 -10.19 -28.25
N LYS A 114 19.00 -10.27 -27.70
CA LYS A 114 20.16 -10.87 -28.40
C LYS A 114 20.02 -12.37 -28.63
N GLY A 115 19.37 -13.08 -27.71
CA GLY A 115 19.00 -14.49 -27.90
C GLY A 115 18.04 -14.66 -29.07
N ASN A 116 17.03 -13.80 -29.18
CA ASN A 116 16.07 -13.84 -30.28
C ASN A 116 16.73 -13.52 -31.64
N GLU A 117 17.58 -12.50 -31.71
CA GLU A 117 18.39 -12.20 -32.92
C GLU A 117 19.23 -13.41 -33.36
N HIS A 118 19.79 -14.16 -32.41
CA HIS A 118 20.58 -15.36 -32.72
C HIS A 118 19.70 -16.49 -33.27
N LEU A 119 18.49 -16.69 -32.73
CA LEU A 119 17.52 -17.67 -33.24
C LEU A 119 17.16 -17.38 -34.71
N GLU A 120 16.97 -16.12 -35.07
CA GLU A 120 16.70 -15.70 -36.46
C GLU A 120 17.88 -15.97 -37.40
N SER A 121 19.11 -15.93 -36.87
CA SER A 121 20.32 -16.13 -37.68
C SER A 121 20.58 -17.59 -38.10
N ASN A 122 19.93 -18.58 -37.46
CA ASN A 122 20.07 -20.03 -37.69
C ASN A 122 21.52 -20.55 -37.73
N LYS A 123 22.46 -19.83 -37.10
CA LYS A 123 23.89 -20.19 -37.05
C LYS A 123 24.14 -21.17 -35.91
N LYS A 124 24.73 -22.32 -36.23
CA LYS A 124 25.16 -23.31 -35.22
C LYS A 124 26.45 -22.85 -34.55
N VAL A 125 26.54 -23.02 -33.23
CA VAL A 125 27.77 -22.78 -32.47
C VAL A 125 28.63 -24.04 -32.49
N GLY A 126 29.85 -23.94 -33.04
CA GLY A 126 30.82 -25.04 -33.07
C GLY A 126 31.68 -25.14 -31.80
N VAL A 127 32.37 -26.28 -31.61
CA VAL A 127 33.24 -26.53 -30.44
C VAL A 127 34.39 -25.52 -30.35
N PHE A 128 34.93 -25.07 -31.49
CA PHE A 128 35.98 -24.05 -31.52
C PHE A 128 35.44 -22.66 -31.17
N ASP A 129 34.20 -22.36 -31.55
CA ASP A 129 33.53 -21.11 -31.20
C ASP A 129 33.23 -21.05 -29.71
N LEU A 130 32.87 -22.17 -29.07
CA LEU A 130 32.72 -22.25 -27.61
C LEU A 130 34.00 -21.85 -26.85
N MET A 131 35.17 -22.26 -27.34
CA MET A 131 36.45 -21.85 -26.71
C MET A 131 36.73 -20.35 -26.87
N LYS A 132 36.28 -19.73 -27.96
CA LYS A 132 36.37 -18.26 -28.13
C LYS A 132 35.37 -17.54 -27.24
N VAL A 133 34.15 -18.04 -27.19
CA VAL A 133 33.04 -17.57 -26.34
C VAL A 133 33.43 -17.56 -24.86
N LEU A 134 34.17 -18.56 -24.37
CA LEU A 134 34.66 -18.56 -22.99
C LEU A 134 35.74 -17.50 -22.70
N LYS A 135 36.45 -17.03 -23.73
CA LYS A 135 37.44 -15.93 -23.62
C LYS A 135 36.81 -14.56 -23.82
N ASP A 136 35.55 -14.49 -24.26
CA ASP A 136 34.82 -13.24 -24.39
C ASP A 136 34.60 -12.61 -23.00
N PRO A 137 34.92 -11.32 -22.82
CA PRO A 137 34.86 -10.67 -21.51
C PRO A 137 33.44 -10.57 -20.94
N ASP A 138 32.41 -10.47 -21.79
CA ASP A 138 31.03 -10.33 -21.33
C ASP A 138 30.45 -11.68 -20.91
N ILE A 139 30.78 -12.74 -21.64
CA ILE A 139 30.41 -14.12 -21.28
C ILE A 139 31.15 -14.57 -20.01
N ASN A 140 32.44 -14.25 -19.91
CA ASN A 140 33.22 -14.54 -18.72
C ASN A 140 32.63 -13.86 -17.47
N ARG A 141 32.22 -12.59 -17.59
CA ARG A 141 31.56 -11.85 -16.50
C ARG A 141 30.25 -12.53 -16.05
N ALA A 142 29.43 -12.98 -17.00
CA ALA A 142 28.18 -13.67 -16.69
C ALA A 142 28.40 -15.03 -16.01
N ILE A 143 29.37 -15.82 -16.51
CA ILE A 143 29.75 -17.11 -15.90
C ILE A 143 30.30 -16.89 -14.48
N GLY A 144 31.20 -15.92 -14.32
CA GLY A 144 31.75 -15.56 -13.01
C GLY A 144 30.66 -15.16 -12.02
N PHE A 145 29.74 -14.28 -12.43
CA PHE A 145 28.57 -13.92 -11.62
C PHE A 145 27.76 -15.16 -11.22
N GLY A 146 27.43 -16.04 -12.16
CA GLY A 146 26.67 -17.26 -11.90
C GLY A 146 27.34 -18.18 -10.90
N LEU A 147 28.64 -18.44 -11.04
CA LEU A 147 29.40 -19.29 -10.11
C LEU A 147 29.42 -18.69 -8.69
N HIS A 148 29.61 -17.38 -8.57
CA HIS A 148 29.61 -16.70 -7.29
C HIS A 148 28.21 -16.63 -6.65
N PHE A 149 27.17 -16.41 -7.46
CA PHE A 149 25.77 -16.48 -7.03
C PHE A 149 25.44 -17.86 -6.47
N LEU A 150 25.75 -18.93 -7.21
CA LEU A 150 25.52 -20.31 -6.77
C LEU A 150 26.27 -20.64 -5.48
N LYS A 151 27.52 -20.18 -5.36
CA LYS A 151 28.32 -20.32 -4.13
C LYS A 151 27.71 -19.56 -2.95
N GLY A 152 27.17 -18.36 -3.17
CA GLY A 152 26.47 -17.57 -2.15
C GLY A 152 25.17 -18.23 -1.70
N MET A 153 24.33 -18.63 -2.66
CA MET A 153 23.08 -19.35 -2.42
C MET A 153 23.32 -20.62 -1.62
N GLY A 154 24.30 -21.44 -2.01
CA GLY A 154 24.65 -22.67 -1.30
C GLY A 154 25.19 -22.45 0.12
N LYS A 155 25.73 -21.25 0.44
CA LYS A 155 26.07 -20.90 1.83
C LYS A 155 24.85 -20.49 2.65
N GLY A 156 23.90 -19.77 2.05
CA GLY A 156 22.66 -19.34 2.72
C GLY A 156 21.67 -20.47 2.96
N LEU A 157 21.70 -21.53 2.14
CA LEU A 157 20.87 -22.73 2.31
C LEU A 157 21.43 -23.74 3.33
N LYS A 158 22.61 -23.49 3.92
CA LYS A 158 23.08 -24.32 5.03
C LYS A 158 22.23 -23.99 6.26
N GLU A 159 21.40 -24.93 6.68
CA GLU A 159 20.82 -24.92 8.03
C GLU A 159 21.96 -25.00 9.06
N GLU A 160 21.80 -24.31 10.19
CA GLU A 160 22.58 -24.63 11.41
C GLU A 160 22.22 -26.03 11.91
#